data_AF-A0A660N204-F1
#
_entry.id   AF-A0A660N204-F1
#
_cell.length_a   1.000
_cell.length_b   1.000
_cell.length_c   1.000
_cell.angle_alpha   90.00
_cell.angle_beta   90.00
_cell.angle_gamma   90.00
#
_symmetry.space_group_name_H-M   'P 1'
#
loop_
_entity.id
_entity.type
_entity.pdbx_description
1 polymer ?
#
loop_
_entity_poly.entity_id
_entity_poly.type
_entity_poly.pdbx_seq_one_letter_code
_entity_poly.pdbx_strand_id
1 'polypeptide(L)' 'MTITSTTIITPQIIQFPNPITLQNGSTLPSYQLIIETYGELNESKSNAVLICHALSGNHHAAGRHHPNDKYAGWWD' A
#
# COMPACT_ATOMS: atom_id res chain seq x y z
N MET A 1 20.94 -10.45 -13.40
CA MET A 1 19.77 -11.33 -13.22
C MET A 1 18.62 -10.42 -12.83
N THR A 2 17.80 -10.00 -13.78
CA THR A 2 16.73 -9.02 -13.54
C THR A 2 15.46 -9.81 -13.26
N ILE A 3 15.14 -9.98 -11.99
CA ILE A 3 13.81 -10.47 -11.59
C ILE A 3 12.92 -9.24 -11.69
N THR A 4 12.22 -9.05 -12.81
CA THR A 4 11.15 -8.05 -12.86
C THR A 4 9.86 -8.75 -12.51
N SER A 5 9.22 -8.37 -11.41
CA SER A 5 7.90 -8.89 -11.06
C SER A 5 6.89 -8.56 -12.18
N THR A 6 6.25 -9.58 -12.75
CA THR A 6 5.17 -9.44 -13.73
C THR A 6 3.80 -9.35 -13.08
N THR A 7 3.74 -9.38 -11.75
CA THR A 7 2.50 -9.41 -10.99
C THR A 7 1.75 -8.09 -11.14
N ILE A 8 0.49 -8.18 -11.57
CA ILE A 8 -0.40 -7.01 -11.62
C ILE A 8 -1.04 -6.82 -10.25
N ILE A 9 -0.84 -5.64 -9.67
CA ILE A 9 -1.33 -5.26 -8.36
C ILE A 9 -2.40 -4.19 -8.54
N THR A 10 -3.51 -4.33 -7.83
CA THR A 10 -4.59 -3.35 -7.82
C THR A 10 -4.65 -2.69 -6.44
N PRO A 11 -4.57 -1.35 -6.36
CA PRO A 11 -4.68 -0.65 -5.10
C PRO A 11 -6.09 -0.79 -4.52
N GLN A 12 -6.17 -0.82 -3.20
CA GLN A 12 -7.40 -0.87 -2.44
C GLN A 12 -7.59 0.43 -1.68
N ILE A 13 -8.83 0.93 -1.64
CA ILE A 13 -9.18 2.12 -0.87
C ILE A 13 -9.96 1.67 0.37
N ILE A 14 -9.40 1.93 1.56
CA ILE A 14 -10.05 1.70 2.84
C ILE A 14 -10.65 3.03 3.33
N GLN A 15 -11.94 3.01 3.64
CA GLN A 15 -12.68 4.17 4.14
C GLN A 15 -12.68 4.19 5.67
N PHE A 16 -12.33 5.33 6.27
CA PHE A 16 -12.40 5.56 7.71
C PHE A 16 -13.40 6.70 7.97
N PRO A 17 -14.68 6.38 8.25
CA PRO A 17 -15.73 7.39 8.42
C PRO A 17 -15.72 8.05 9.80
N ASN A 18 -14.93 7.52 10.75
CA ASN A 18 -14.88 8.01 12.11
C ASN A 18 -13.77 9.07 12.26
N PRO A 19 -14.01 10.12 13.08
CA PRO A 19 -12.99 11.13 13.33
C PRO A 19 -11.76 10.58 14.05
N ILE A 20 -10.58 11.12 13.70
CA ILE A 20 -9.33 10.91 14.44
C ILE A 20 -8.78 12.24 14.95
N THR A 21 -8.24 12.23 16.16
CA THR A 21 -7.50 13.38 16.72
C THR A 21 -6.05 13.29 16.28
N LEU A 22 -5.57 14.33 15.62
CA LEU A 22 -4.18 14.45 15.18
C LEU A 22 -3.29 14.92 16.33
N GLN A 23 -1.97 14.72 16.20
CA GLN A 23 -1.00 15.10 17.23
C GLN A 23 -1.03 16.59 17.58
N ASN A 24 -1.43 17.46 16.64
CA ASN A 24 -1.57 18.91 16.88
C ASN A 24 -2.91 19.31 17.55
N GLY A 25 -3.72 18.33 17.96
CA GLY A 25 -5.03 18.54 18.60
C GLY A 25 -6.19 18.80 17.64
N SER A 26 -5.93 18.91 16.33
CA SER A 26 -6.99 19.03 15.32
C SER A 26 -7.71 17.69 15.09
N THR A 27 -8.93 17.74 14.57
CA THR A 27 -9.73 16.55 14.24
C THR A 27 -9.84 16.40 12.73
N LEU A 28 -9.48 15.22 12.22
CA LEU A 28 -9.78 14.81 10.85
C LEU A 28 -11.09 14.01 10.89
N PRO A 29 -12.22 14.52 10.33
CA PRO A 29 -13.55 13.94 10.54
C PRO A 29 -13.73 12.56 9.89
N SER A 30 -13.07 12.34 8.76
CA SER A 30 -13.00 11.09 8.03
C SER A 30 -11.83 11.13 7.05
N TYR A 31 -11.36 9.97 6.60
CA TYR A 31 -10.27 9.89 5.63
C TYR A 31 -10.31 8.56 4.86
N GLN A 32 -9.49 8.50 3.81
CA GLN A 32 -9.30 7.31 3.00
C GLN A 32 -7.83 6.95 3.03
N LEU A 33 -7.55 5.65 3.09
CA LEU A 33 -6.20 5.13 2.95
C LEU A 33 -6.15 4.24 1.72
N ILE A 34 -5.22 4.56 0.81
CA ILE A 34 -4.93 3.70 -0.34
C ILE A 34 -3.78 2.78 0.06
N ILE A 35 -3.99 1.47 -0.08
CA ILE A 35 -3.00 0.45 0.22
C ILE A 35 -2.84 -0.53 -0.94
N GLU A 36 -1.74 -1.27 -0.91
CA GLU A 36 -1.58 -2.51 -1.68
C GLU A 36 -1.23 -3.66 -0.74
N THR A 37 -1.57 -4.86 -1.17
CA THR A 37 -1.20 -6.10 -0.47
C THR A 37 -0.52 -7.03 -1.45
N TYR A 38 0.49 -7.76 -0.97
CA TYR A 38 1.30 -8.66 -1.78
C TYR A 38 1.29 -10.04 -1.11
N GLY A 39 0.80 -11.05 -1.82
CA GLY A 39 0.59 -12.38 -1.29
C GLY A 39 -0.72 -12.53 -0.49
N GLU A 40 -0.79 -13.54 0.37
CA GLU A 40 -2.00 -13.92 1.10
C GLU A 40 -1.76 -13.97 2.61
N LEU A 41 -2.74 -13.49 3.38
CA LEU A 41 -2.73 -13.58 4.84
C LEU A 41 -3.07 -15.02 5.25
N ASN A 42 -2.26 -15.62 6.12
CA ASN A 42 -2.53 -16.95 6.63
C ASN A 42 -3.73 -16.97 7.59
N GLU A 43 -4.28 -18.16 7.87
CA GLU A 43 -5.47 -18.32 8.73
C GLU A 43 -5.27 -17.74 10.14
N SER A 44 -4.08 -17.91 10.72
CA SER A 44 -3.72 -17.38 12.04
C SER A 44 -3.40 -15.89 12.05
N LYS A 45 -3.41 -15.22 10.88
CA LYS A 45 -3.08 -13.80 10.69
C LYS A 45 -1.72 -13.38 11.25
N SER A 46 -0.74 -14.28 11.21
CA SER A 46 0.57 -14.11 11.85
C SER A 46 1.70 -13.74 10.88
N ASN A 47 1.41 -13.59 9.58
CA ASN A 47 2.38 -13.29 8.53
C ASN A 47 2.25 -11.89 7.93
N ALA A 48 1.50 -10.98 8.56
CA ALA A 48 1.37 -9.61 8.09
C ALA A 48 2.65 -8.80 8.37
N VAL A 49 3.15 -8.10 7.35
CA VAL A 49 4.27 -7.15 7.46
C VAL A 49 3.81 -5.80 6.92
N LEU A 50 4.00 -4.73 7.70
CA LEU A 50 3.68 -3.36 7.28
C LEU A 50 4.92 -2.70 6.69
N ILE A 51 4.79 -2.20 5.46
CA ILE A 51 5.80 -1.40 4.78
C ILE A 51 5.36 0.06 4.73
N CYS A 52 6.18 0.96 5.28
CA CYS A 52 5.98 2.40 5.16
C CYS A 52 6.90 2.96 4.08
N HIS A 53 6.35 3.76 3.18
CA HIS A 53 7.14 4.40 2.13
C HIS A 53 7.96 5.58 2.66
N ALA A 54 9.03 5.94 1.92
CA ALA A 54 9.76 7.20 2.14
C ALA A 54 8.92 8.42 1.74
N LEU A 55 9.37 9.64 2.05
CA LEU A 55 8.60 10.87 1.81
C LEU A 55 8.08 11.03 0.37
N SER A 56 8.89 10.73 -0.63
CA SER A 56 8.53 10.82 -2.06
C SER A 56 7.95 9.52 -2.64
N GLY A 57 7.83 8.48 -1.81
CA GLY A 57 7.27 7.19 -2.20
C GLY A 57 5.74 7.21 -2.19
N ASN A 58 5.16 6.06 -2.53
CA ASN A 58 3.73 5.85 -2.52
C ASN A 58 3.39 4.40 -2.08
N HIS A 59 2.13 4.03 -2.13
CA HIS A 59 1.65 2.69 -1.73
C HIS A 59 2.15 1.55 -2.65
N HIS A 60 2.74 1.85 -3.80
CA HIS A 60 3.16 0.87 -4.80
C HIS A 60 4.60 0.39 -4.59
N ALA A 61 4.78 -0.52 -3.63
CA ALA A 61 6.09 -1.06 -3.25
C ALA A 61 6.64 -2.10 -4.24
N ALA A 62 5.80 -2.94 -4.83
CA ALA A 62 6.21 -4.02 -5.76
C ALA A 62 5.15 -4.29 -6.85
N GLY A 63 5.53 -5.05 -7.88
CA GLY A 63 4.67 -5.42 -9.00
C GLY A 63 4.45 -4.26 -9.98
N ARG A 64 3.36 -4.32 -10.74
CA ARG A 64 2.95 -3.30 -11.72
C ARG A 64 1.46 -3.04 -11.64
N HIS A 65 1.00 -1.84 -12.02
CA HIS A 65 -0.44 -1.58 -12.17
C HIS A 65 -0.93 -2.03 -13.55
N HIS A 66 -0.07 -1.91 -14.56
CA HIS A 66 -0.33 -2.36 -15.92
C HIS A 66 0.85 -3.14 -16.51
N PRO A 67 0.61 -4.12 -17.40
CA PRO A 67 1.66 -4.93 -18.00
C PRO A 67 2.77 -4.13 -18.71
N ASN A 68 2.42 -2.95 -19.22
CA ASN A 68 3.31 -2.09 -20.01
C ASN A 68 3.89 -0.92 -19.21
N ASP A 69 3.72 -0.88 -17.89
CA ASP A 69 4.30 0.18 -17.07
C ASP A 69 5.81 0.24 -17.29
N LYS A 70 6.38 1.44 -17.33
CA LYS A 70 7.83 1.59 -17.54
C LYS A 70 8.63 1.07 -16.33
N TYR A 71 8.12 1.31 -15.13
CA TYR A 71 8.76 0.94 -13.87
C TYR A 71 7.80 0.08 -13.03
N ALA A 72 8.35 -0.87 -12.30
CA ALA A 72 7.63 -1.60 -11.26
C ALA A 72 7.57 -0.75 -9.98
N GLY A 73 7.01 -1.32 -8.91
CA GLY A 73 7.01 -0.72 -7.58
C GLY A 73 8.41 -0.31 -7.11
N TRP A 74 8.48 0.67 -6.20
CA TRP A 74 9.73 1.33 -5.83
C TRP A 74 10.73 0.44 -5.05
N TRP A 75 10.32 -0.76 -4.63
CA TRP A 75 11.13 -1.74 -3.92
C TRP A 75 11.10 -3.14 -4.57
N ASP A 76 10.75 -3.22 -5.86
CA ASP A 76 10.69 -4.48 -6.65
C ASP A 76 12.08 -5.13 -6.85
#